data_AF-A0A7L8GFE4-F1
#
_entry.id   AF-A0A7L8GFE4-F1
#
_cell.length_a   1.000
_cell.length_b   1.000
_cell.length_c   1.000
_cell.angle_alpha   90.00
_cell.angle_beta   90.00
_cell.angle_gamma   90.00
#
_symmetry.space_group_name_H-M   'P 1'
#
loop_
_entity.id
_entity.type
_entity.pdbx_description
1 polymer ?
#
loop_
_entity_poly.entity_id
_entity_poly.type
_entity_poly.pdbx_seq_one_letter_code
_entity_poly.pdbx_strand_id
1 'polypeptide(L)' 'KTENEMEKPSPIECGMDPFSTIMIPFSLQFFLITIIFIIFDIEVAMIIPFPITN' A
#
# COMPACT_ATOMS: atom_id res chain seq x y z
N LYS A 1 36.46 -14.84 12.66
CA LYS A 1 35.72 -13.62 12.25
C LYS A 1 34.45 -14.15 11.62
N THR A 2 33.44 -14.42 12.46
CA THR A 2 32.21 -13.60 12.59
C THR A 2 31.47 -13.57 11.25
N GLU A 3 30.20 -13.92 11.11
CA GLU A 3 29.06 -14.16 12.00
C GLU A 3 27.95 -14.72 11.07
N ASN A 4 27.13 -15.64 11.57
CA ASN A 4 25.77 -15.97 11.10
C ASN A 4 25.35 -15.50 9.68
N GLU A 5 25.55 -16.33 8.66
CA GLU A 5 24.86 -16.14 7.36
C GLU A 5 23.45 -16.75 7.33
N MET A 6 23.04 -17.43 8.41
CA MET A 6 21.85 -18.30 8.44
C MET A 6 20.52 -17.57 8.70
N GLU A 7 20.53 -16.25 8.87
CA GLU A 7 19.31 -15.45 9.16
C GLU A 7 19.27 -14.12 8.39
N LYS A 8 19.78 -14.06 7.17
CA LYS A 8 19.41 -12.94 6.30
C LYS A 8 17.98 -13.21 5.79
N PRO A 9 17.00 -12.32 6.00
CA PRO A 9 15.69 -12.42 5.37
C PRO A 9 15.83 -12.11 3.87
N SER A 10 16.48 -13.01 3.13
CA SER A 10 16.50 -12.96 1.68
C SER A 10 15.10 -13.32 1.18
N PRO A 11 14.59 -12.64 0.14
CA PRO A 11 13.32 -13.01 -0.49
C PRO A 11 13.30 -14.51 -0.81
N ILE A 12 12.26 -15.22 -0.37
CA ILE A 12 12.10 -16.65 -0.64
C ILE A 12 11.65 -16.81 -2.09
N GLU A 13 12.60 -16.93 -3.00
CA GLU A 13 12.35 -16.95 -4.44
C GLU A 13 12.72 -18.32 -5.01
N CYS A 14 12.09 -19.39 -4.49
CA CYS A 14 12.21 -20.76 -5.02
C CYS A 14 13.66 -21.23 -5.31
N GLY A 15 14.63 -20.85 -4.48
CA GLY A 15 16.04 -21.21 -4.67
C GLY A 15 16.77 -20.47 -5.81
N MET A 16 16.18 -19.39 -6.34
CA MET A 16 16.80 -18.50 -7.33
C MET A 16 17.26 -17.21 -6.65
N ASP A 17 18.42 -16.70 -7.09
CA ASP A 17 18.89 -15.37 -6.67
C ASP A 17 17.88 -14.31 -7.12
N PRO A 18 17.54 -13.32 -6.26
CA PRO A 18 16.52 -12.34 -6.58
C PRO A 18 16.91 -11.56 -7.82
N PHE A 19 16.14 -11.75 -8.90
CA PHE A 19 16.35 -11.05 -10.16
C PHE A 19 15.90 -9.60 -10.01
N SER A 20 16.84 -8.75 -9.56
CA SER A 20 16.71 -7.30 -9.50
C SER A 20 15.55 -6.79 -8.63
N THR A 21 15.59 -5.51 -8.28
CA THR A 21 14.67 -4.83 -7.37
C THR A 21 13.22 -5.27 -7.59
N ILE A 22 12.55 -5.71 -6.51
CA ILE A 22 11.11 -6.03 -6.45
C ILE A 22 10.31 -4.72 -6.62
N MET A 23 10.41 -4.09 -7.79
CA MET A 23 9.58 -2.96 -8.17
C MET A 23 8.27 -3.54 -8.72
N ILE A 24 7.33 -3.75 -7.81
CA ILE A 24 5.97 -4.11 -8.19
C ILE A 24 5.40 -2.92 -8.97
N PRO A 25 5.00 -3.09 -10.23
CA PRO A 25 4.40 -2.00 -10.98
C PRO A 25 3.15 -1.54 -10.26
N PHE A 26 3.12 -0.26 -9.91
CA PHE A 26 2.00 0.34 -9.20
C PHE A 26 0.76 0.35 -10.09
N SER A 27 -0.31 -0.32 -9.65
CA SER A 27 -1.57 -0.34 -10.39
C SER A 27 -2.32 0.98 -10.18
N LEU A 28 -2.37 1.79 -11.24
CA LEU A 28 -3.11 3.06 -11.27
C LEU A 28 -4.62 2.88 -11.00
N GLN A 29 -5.17 1.70 -11.28
CA GLN A 29 -6.59 1.41 -11.03
C GLN A 29 -6.90 1.49 -9.53
N PHE A 30 -6.06 0.88 -8.68
CA PHE A 30 -6.24 0.95 -7.23
C PHE A 30 -6.00 2.35 -6.68
N PHE A 31 -5.07 3.09 -7.27
CA PHE A 31 -4.80 4.48 -6.89
C PHE A 31 -5.98 5.41 -7.10
N LEU A 32 -6.62 5.32 -8.27
CA LEU A 32 -7.78 6.14 -8.60
C LEU A 32 -8.96 5.83 -7.69
N ILE A 33 -9.18 4.55 -7.36
CA ILE A 33 -10.21 4.14 -6.39
C ILE A 33 -9.95 4.80 -5.03
N THR A 34 -8.70 4.80 -4.54
CA THR A 34 -8.32 5.45 -3.29
C THR A 34 -8.57 6.96 -3.31
N ILE A 35 -8.21 7.64 -4.39
CA ILE A 35 -8.44 9.09 -4.51
C ILE A 35 -9.94 9.41 -4.48
N ILE A 36 -10.74 8.67 -5.24
CA ILE A 36 -12.20 8.87 -5.29
C ILE A 36 -12.82 8.59 -3.91
N PHE A 37 -12.36 7.54 -3.22
CA PHE A 37 -12.81 7.22 -1.87
C PHE A 37 -12.53 8.36 -0.88
N ILE A 38 -11.32 8.94 -0.90
CA ILE A 38 -10.94 10.05 -0.02
C ILE A 38 -11.82 11.28 -0.26
N ILE A 39 -12.07 11.62 -1.53
CA ILE A 39 -12.93 12.76 -1.86
C ILE A 39 -14.35 12.52 -1.35
N PHE A 40 -14.92 11.34 -1.59
CA PHE A 40 -16.26 11.01 -1.14
C PHE A 40 -16.40 10.97 0.39
N ASP A 41 -15.38 10.48 1.10
CA ASP A 41 -15.36 10.45 2.57
C ASP A 41 -15.43 11.86 3.17
N ILE A 42 -14.72 12.82 2.56
CA ILE A 42 -14.77 14.24 2.96
C ILE A 42 -16.16 14.84 2.71
N GLU A 43 -16.77 14.57 1.55
CA GLU A 43 -18.13 15.03 1.23
C GLU A 43 -19.15 14.49 2.24
N VAL A 44 -19.08 13.21 2.58
CA VAL A 44 -19.97 12.59 3.58
C VAL A 44 -19.76 13.20 4.96
N ALA A 45 -18.51 13.44 5.37
CA ALA A 45 -18.20 14.09 6.64
C ALA A 45 -18.81 15.51 6.75
N MET A 46 -18.95 16.24 5.63
CA MET A 46 -19.62 17.54 5.59
C MET A 46 -21.15 17.44 5.54
N ILE A 47 -21.71 16.42 4.88
CA ILE A 47 -23.16 16.23 4.76
C ILE A 47 -23.79 15.77 6.09
N ILE A 48 -23.13 14.88 6.84
CA ILE A 48 -23.64 14.34 8.12
C ILE A 48 -24.04 15.42 9.15
N PRO A 49 -23.26 16.49 9.40
CA PRO A 49 -23.64 17.53 10.35
C PRO A 49 -24.70 18.50 9.82
N PHE A 50 -24.91 18.62 8.50
CA PHE A 50 -25.87 19.56 7.90
C PHE A 50 -27.32 19.49 8.45
N PRO A 51 -27.93 18.30 8.65
CA PRO A 51 -29.25 18.19 9.27
C PRO A 51 -29.25 18.40 10.79
N ILE A 52 -28.09 18.34 11.46
CA ILE A 52 -27.95 18.58 12.91
C ILE A 52 -27.78 20.09 13.20
N THR A 53 -27.30 20.85 12.22
CA THR A 53 -27.04 22.30 12.32
C THR A 53 -28.22 23.20 11.91
N ASN A 54 -29.32 22.64 11.38
CA ASN A 54 -30.60 23.34 11.19
C ASN A 54 -31.51 23.13 12.40
#